data_AF-A0A8S8XSV7-F1
#
_entry.id   AF-A0A8S8XSV7-F1
#
_cell.length_a   1.000
_cell.length_b   1.000
_cell.length_c   1.000
_cell.angle_alpha   90.00
_cell.angle_beta   90.00
_cell.angle_gamma   90.00
#
_symmetry.space_group_name_H-M   'P 1'
#
loop_
_entity.id
_entity.type
_entity.pdbx_description
1 polymer ?
#
loop_
_entity_poly.entity_id
_entity_poly.type
_entity_poly.pdbx_seq_one_letter_code
_entity_poly.pdbx_strand_id
1 'polypeptide(L)'
;MHNVFRGGTDSVNTMYNKKMIAMMLTLSMLAASLAGCAGGDDDDDADWAISMASDVEVVWVESGWDPIIPNLNAGEMCDVIISAMTKTEARDQVVDFTRAYYTSSQGVIGGSGSASISDVSELNAAGITVGVQSGTTSDIFANGDADNMASLPEATVVAYEDFPSVIAALDNGDVMYALGDAPVLSLEGTLMTQFSDENFGIAVREDSGELLDALNVAIGAIVDSGEYDTIFQASFDGAAVLADDTTADTATAYPASPSEGSTLTGVLESGQLKVCTDPFYPPFESYDADNNVVGFDADVAHAVVDEIAAHYMGTANPVFVAPVVEPEATTIKIGFLNDATGPIAQFAAPFTYAWTQAQADLNAMGDDYVFEIVEADSGCDGTVAQTAAQTLVDSGVVAVAGAACSGASMGANAVLSAAGIPMISYASTSPALSSDTDHPHFYRIVPSDALQGQAAADMIAASGVSNTAVIHMTNAYGAGLADAVVANLGAENVCLQAGYEETATDFQAAVQSVIDAGCDSAFLGSYSVDGAMIVETMAGLGATIPTFSADGMAGEASLEDYSAPAAANQLQVTKPRAAAAGGRRLRSSLRR
;
A
#
# COMPACT_ATOMS: atom_id res chain seq x y z
N MET A 1 52.48 -72.32 -6.89
CA MET A 1 53.73 -72.07 -6.15
C MET A 1 53.37 -71.10 -5.02
N HIS A 2 53.15 -71.54 -3.77
CA HIS A 2 54.14 -71.54 -2.65
C HIS A 2 54.99 -70.26 -2.63
N ASN A 3 55.13 -69.41 -1.61
CA ASN A 3 55.06 -69.50 -0.13
C ASN A 3 54.89 -68.06 0.45
N VAL A 4 54.08 -67.81 1.48
CA VAL A 4 54.38 -67.68 2.94
C VAL A 4 55.29 -66.52 3.38
N PHE A 5 54.70 -65.56 4.13
CA PHE A 5 55.20 -64.83 5.33
C PHE A 5 53.93 -64.26 6.02
N ARG A 6 53.39 -64.74 7.17
CA ARG A 6 53.78 -64.53 8.60
C ARG A 6 54.40 -63.14 8.83
N GLY A 7 53.96 -62.25 9.72
CA GLY A 7 53.04 -62.29 10.86
C GLY A 7 53.55 -61.27 11.91
N GLY A 8 52.66 -60.53 12.59
CA GLY A 8 52.96 -59.52 13.63
C GLY A 8 53.02 -58.10 13.06
N THR A 9 52.19 -57.14 13.46
CA THR A 9 51.96 -56.66 14.83
C THR A 9 50.58 -56.00 14.95
N ASP A 10 49.63 -56.64 15.63
CA ASP A 10 48.23 -56.15 15.75
C ASP A 10 47.75 -55.99 17.20
N SER A 11 48.68 -55.84 18.15
CA SER A 11 48.33 -55.84 19.58
C SER A 11 48.88 -54.67 20.40
N VAL A 12 49.62 -53.73 19.79
CA VAL A 12 50.20 -52.60 20.52
C VAL A 12 49.36 -51.33 20.38
N ASN A 13 48.84 -51.00 19.18
CA ASN A 13 48.03 -49.78 18.99
C ASN A 13 46.59 -49.86 19.53
N THR A 14 45.99 -51.06 19.57
CA THR A 14 44.67 -51.28 20.19
C THR A 14 44.73 -51.28 21.72
N MET A 15 45.90 -51.56 22.32
CA MET A 15 46.08 -51.58 23.78
C MET A 15 46.36 -50.18 24.36
N TYR A 16 47.01 -49.30 23.59
CA TYR A 16 47.22 -47.89 23.98
C TYR A 16 45.91 -47.07 23.94
N ASN A 17 45.03 -47.33 22.98
CA ASN A 17 43.76 -46.60 22.85
C ASN A 17 42.76 -47.00 23.96
N LYS A 18 42.71 -48.28 24.35
CA LYS A 18 41.87 -48.74 25.47
C LYS A 18 42.35 -48.30 26.84
N LYS A 19 43.67 -48.11 27.04
CA LYS A 19 44.22 -47.57 28.30
C LYS A 19 43.99 -46.07 28.47
N MET A 20 44.01 -45.29 27.38
CA MET A 20 43.63 -43.86 27.44
C MET A 20 42.14 -43.67 27.71
N ILE A 21 41.27 -44.45 27.06
CA ILE A 21 39.82 -44.40 27.28
C ILE A 21 39.48 -44.85 28.72
N ALA A 22 40.15 -45.90 29.23
CA ALA A 22 39.98 -46.34 30.62
C ALA A 22 40.53 -45.29 31.62
N MET A 23 41.66 -44.63 31.34
CA MET A 23 42.17 -43.55 32.19
C MET A 23 41.25 -42.33 32.20
N MET A 24 40.66 -41.95 31.06
CA MET A 24 39.68 -40.85 30.97
C MET A 24 38.36 -41.18 31.67
N LEU A 25 37.87 -42.42 31.56
CA LEU A 25 36.68 -42.88 32.29
C LEU A 25 36.92 -43.00 33.80
N THR A 26 38.13 -43.38 34.24
CA THR A 26 38.49 -43.34 35.66
C THR A 26 38.75 -41.94 36.17
N LEU A 27 39.20 -40.99 35.33
CA LEU A 27 39.33 -39.58 35.70
C LEU A 27 37.95 -38.92 35.80
N SER A 28 37.00 -39.27 34.94
CA SER A 28 35.62 -38.77 35.00
C SER A 28 34.85 -39.39 36.18
N MET A 29 35.08 -40.67 36.49
CA MET A 29 34.53 -41.29 37.71
C MET A 29 35.20 -40.81 38.99
N LEU A 30 36.49 -40.46 38.97
CA LEU A 30 37.19 -39.85 40.11
C LEU A 30 36.79 -38.39 40.31
N ALA A 31 36.47 -37.66 39.23
CA ALA A 31 35.87 -36.32 39.29
C ALA A 31 34.42 -36.39 39.81
N ALA A 32 33.63 -37.38 39.38
CA ALA A 32 32.29 -37.63 39.92
C ALA A 32 32.32 -38.12 41.37
N SER A 33 33.35 -38.88 41.80
CA SER A 33 33.51 -39.30 43.19
C SER A 33 34.14 -38.24 44.09
N LEU A 34 34.93 -37.29 43.57
CA LEU A 34 35.37 -36.12 44.33
C LEU A 34 34.24 -35.09 44.48
N ALA A 35 33.37 -34.95 43.47
CA ALA A 35 32.15 -34.16 43.57
C ALA A 35 31.12 -34.80 44.53
N GLY A 36 31.01 -36.13 44.53
CA GLY A 36 30.10 -36.87 45.41
C GLY A 36 30.63 -37.20 46.82
N CYS A 37 31.88 -36.88 47.16
CA CYS A 37 32.49 -37.25 48.44
C CYS A 37 33.28 -36.11 49.12
N ALA A 38 33.02 -34.86 48.71
CA ALA A 38 33.46 -33.64 49.41
C ALA A 38 32.31 -32.92 50.15
N GLY A 39 31.12 -33.54 50.23
CA GLY A 39 30.02 -33.08 51.07
C GLY A 39 30.09 -33.76 52.43
N GLY A 40 30.93 -33.23 53.31
CA GLY A 40 31.02 -33.62 54.71
C GLY A 40 31.38 -32.40 55.52
N ASP A 41 30.33 -31.79 56.07
CA ASP A 41 30.28 -30.82 57.17
C ASP A 41 30.98 -29.48 56.93
N ASP A 42 30.22 -28.53 56.39
CA ASP A 42 30.01 -27.24 57.03
C ASP A 42 28.64 -26.72 56.53
N ASP A 43 27.65 -26.77 57.42
CA ASP A 43 26.35 -26.11 57.28
C ASP A 43 26.57 -24.61 57.11
N ASP A 44 26.66 -24.16 55.86
CA ASP A 44 26.18 -22.84 55.46
C ASP A 44 25.08 -23.10 54.42
N ASP A 45 23.93 -23.58 54.89
CA ASP A 45 22.66 -23.34 54.21
C ASP A 45 22.52 -21.81 54.13
N ALA A 46 23.10 -21.20 53.11
CA ALA A 46 22.75 -19.86 52.73
C ALA A 46 21.28 -19.96 52.32
N ASP A 47 20.38 -19.60 53.24
CA ASP A 47 18.94 -19.46 52.97
C ASP A 47 18.82 -18.71 51.63
N TRP A 48 18.45 -19.45 50.57
CA TRP A 48 18.25 -18.83 49.27
C TRP A 48 17.17 -17.77 49.43
N ALA A 49 17.47 -16.57 48.93
CA ALA A 49 16.54 -15.46 48.90
C ALA A 49 16.55 -14.89 47.50
N ILE A 50 15.35 -14.73 46.92
CA ILE A 50 15.16 -14.17 45.60
C ILE A 50 15.83 -12.80 45.47
N SER A 51 16.62 -12.63 44.42
CA SER A 51 17.30 -11.37 44.11
C SER A 51 16.46 -10.56 43.13
N MET A 52 15.44 -9.85 43.62
CA MET A 52 14.55 -9.05 42.77
C MET A 52 15.30 -8.03 41.91
N ALA A 53 14.96 -7.97 40.62
CA ALA A 53 15.31 -6.87 39.75
C ALA A 53 14.63 -5.56 40.18
N SER A 54 15.01 -4.45 39.55
CA SER A 54 14.39 -3.14 39.83
C SER A 54 13.05 -2.94 39.15
N ASP A 55 12.79 -3.69 38.07
CA ASP A 55 11.58 -3.67 37.27
C ASP A 55 11.45 -4.98 36.47
N VAL A 56 10.31 -5.18 35.81
CA VAL A 56 10.15 -6.24 34.80
C VAL A 56 9.77 -5.58 33.47
N GLU A 57 10.44 -5.95 32.38
CA GLU A 57 10.09 -5.51 31.02
C GLU A 57 9.66 -6.70 30.15
N VAL A 58 8.83 -6.42 29.14
CA VAL A 58 8.52 -7.39 28.09
C VAL A 58 9.68 -7.46 27.10
N VAL A 59 10.16 -8.67 26.83
CA VAL A 59 11.16 -8.93 25.78
C VAL A 59 10.51 -9.78 24.70
N TRP A 60 10.22 -9.15 23.56
CA TRP A 60 9.60 -9.82 22.41
C TRP A 60 10.57 -10.77 21.71
N VAL A 61 10.08 -11.96 21.38
CA VAL A 61 10.80 -12.99 20.63
C VAL A 61 9.91 -13.47 19.49
N GLU A 62 10.30 -13.15 18.26
CA GLU A 62 9.59 -13.59 17.07
C GLU A 62 9.67 -15.12 16.90
N SER A 63 8.53 -15.74 16.65
CA SER A 63 8.41 -17.14 16.27
C SER A 63 7.30 -17.26 15.23
N GLY A 64 7.53 -18.03 14.16
CA GLY A 64 6.42 -18.44 13.30
C GLY A 64 5.37 -19.22 14.09
N TRP A 65 4.13 -19.20 13.62
CA TRP A 65 2.99 -19.84 14.29
C TRP A 65 3.17 -21.33 14.57
N ASP A 66 3.45 -22.14 13.53
CA ASP A 66 3.57 -23.60 13.66
C ASP A 66 4.57 -24.05 14.77
N PRO A 67 5.79 -23.47 14.87
CA PRO A 67 6.74 -23.84 15.93
C PRO A 67 6.53 -23.14 17.28
N ILE A 68 5.55 -22.24 17.46
CA ILE A 68 5.50 -21.36 18.64
C ILE A 68 5.33 -22.12 19.97
N ILE A 69 4.45 -23.13 20.03
CA ILE A 69 4.28 -24.00 21.22
C ILE A 69 5.52 -24.87 21.46
N PRO A 70 6.08 -25.57 20.45
CA PRO A 70 7.36 -26.25 20.60
C PRO A 70 8.49 -25.34 21.12
N ASN A 71 8.56 -24.09 20.67
CA ASN A 71 9.56 -23.11 21.09
C ASN A 71 9.40 -22.72 22.57
N LEU A 72 8.16 -22.52 23.04
CA LEU A 72 7.85 -22.31 24.45
C LEU A 72 8.27 -23.52 25.31
N ASN A 73 7.89 -24.72 24.89
CA ASN A 73 8.15 -25.96 25.63
C ASN A 73 9.63 -26.37 25.63
N ALA A 74 10.44 -25.90 24.69
CA ALA A 74 11.88 -26.05 24.74
C ALA A 74 12.52 -25.29 25.93
N GLY A 75 11.83 -24.27 26.47
CA GLY A 75 12.20 -23.56 27.69
C GLY A 75 13.34 -22.54 27.56
N GLU A 76 13.97 -22.42 26.39
CA GLU A 76 15.10 -21.51 26.17
C GLU A 76 14.69 -20.19 25.49
N MET A 77 13.67 -20.23 24.63
CA MET A 77 13.30 -19.11 23.75
C MET A 77 12.46 -18.06 24.48
N CYS A 78 11.40 -18.48 25.15
CA CYS A 78 10.45 -17.60 25.81
C CYS A 78 9.84 -18.24 27.07
N ASP A 79 9.25 -17.41 27.90
CA ASP A 79 8.57 -17.80 29.14
C ASP A 79 7.07 -18.00 28.91
N VAL A 80 6.49 -17.24 27.98
CA VAL A 80 5.06 -17.25 27.64
C VAL A 80 4.84 -17.03 26.13
N ILE A 81 3.62 -17.32 25.65
CA ILE A 81 3.15 -16.94 24.32
C ILE A 81 1.98 -15.96 24.46
N ILE A 82 2.06 -14.84 23.75
CA ILE A 82 0.97 -13.87 23.58
C ILE A 82 0.94 -13.52 22.08
N SER A 83 -0.04 -14.09 21.37
CA SER A 83 -0.15 -14.02 19.90
C SER A 83 -1.53 -14.51 19.45
N ALA A 84 -2.60 -13.84 19.91
CA ALA A 84 -3.99 -14.17 19.62
C ALA A 84 -4.33 -15.68 19.79
N MET A 85 -3.73 -16.36 20.78
CA MET A 85 -3.76 -17.81 20.82
C MET A 85 -5.09 -18.34 21.37
N THR A 86 -5.92 -18.90 20.49
CA THR A 86 -7.12 -19.63 20.90
C THR A 86 -6.80 -20.79 21.84
N LYS A 87 -7.50 -20.82 22.97
CA LYS A 87 -7.51 -21.91 23.95
C LYS A 87 -8.29 -23.09 23.37
N THR A 88 -7.58 -24.14 22.94
CA THR A 88 -8.20 -25.38 22.44
C THR A 88 -7.86 -26.54 23.38
N GLU A 89 -8.74 -27.56 23.43
CA GLU A 89 -8.49 -28.78 24.24
C GLU A 89 -7.20 -29.51 23.85
N ALA A 90 -6.76 -29.39 22.60
CA ALA A 90 -5.50 -29.99 22.13
C ALA A 90 -4.28 -29.19 22.59
N ARG A 91 -4.36 -27.85 22.62
CA ARG A 91 -3.28 -26.99 23.12
C ARG A 91 -3.16 -27.10 24.64
N ASP A 92 -4.29 -27.17 25.35
CA ASP A 92 -4.37 -27.33 26.82
C ASP A 92 -3.78 -28.66 27.34
N GLN A 93 -3.47 -29.61 26.44
CA GLN A 93 -2.77 -30.86 26.79
C GLN A 93 -1.24 -30.74 26.79
N VAL A 94 -0.69 -29.62 26.33
CA VAL A 94 0.76 -29.43 26.15
C VAL A 94 1.27 -28.10 26.68
N VAL A 95 0.38 -27.17 27.01
CA VAL A 95 0.64 -25.87 27.64
C VAL A 95 -0.53 -25.55 28.57
N ASP A 96 -0.27 -24.76 29.62
CA ASP A 96 -1.34 -24.20 30.45
C ASP A 96 -1.73 -22.82 29.92
N PHE A 97 -3.01 -22.46 30.03
CA PHE A 97 -3.51 -21.14 29.66
C PHE A 97 -3.94 -20.32 30.87
N THR A 98 -3.68 -19.01 30.81
CA THR A 98 -4.36 -18.06 31.68
C THR A 98 -5.87 -18.07 31.47
N ARG A 99 -6.61 -17.40 32.36
CA ARG A 99 -7.91 -16.83 32.03
C ARG A 99 -7.84 -16.08 30.71
N ALA A 100 -8.95 -16.04 29.99
CA ALA A 100 -9.02 -15.33 28.73
C ALA A 100 -8.63 -13.86 28.92
N TYR A 101 -7.95 -13.29 27.93
CA TYR A 101 -7.71 -11.86 27.82
C TYR A 101 -8.41 -11.24 26.61
N TYR A 102 -8.98 -12.07 25.72
CA TYR A 102 -9.82 -11.65 24.62
C TYR A 102 -10.81 -12.76 24.23
N THR A 103 -11.97 -12.38 23.69
CA THR A 103 -12.91 -13.31 23.05
C THR A 103 -13.11 -12.89 21.61
N SER A 104 -12.67 -13.74 20.68
CA SER A 104 -12.74 -13.57 19.24
C SER A 104 -13.89 -14.39 18.64
N SER A 105 -14.07 -14.22 17.34
CA SER A 105 -14.77 -15.18 16.49
C SER A 105 -14.00 -15.34 15.18
N GLN A 106 -14.10 -16.50 14.54
CA GLN A 106 -13.59 -16.72 13.20
C GLN A 106 -14.52 -16.10 12.15
N GLY A 107 -13.98 -15.71 11.00
CA GLY A 107 -14.70 -15.00 9.95
C GLY A 107 -14.39 -15.51 8.55
N VAL A 108 -15.12 -14.97 7.57
CA VAL A 108 -14.89 -15.20 6.15
C VAL A 108 -14.89 -13.88 5.40
N ILE A 109 -13.88 -13.65 4.55
CA ILE A 109 -13.91 -12.65 3.48
C ILE A 109 -13.76 -13.35 2.13
N GLY A 110 -14.21 -12.69 1.07
CA GLY A 110 -14.10 -13.18 -0.31
C GLY A 110 -13.31 -12.21 -1.19
N GLY A 111 -12.51 -12.77 -2.10
CA GLY A 111 -11.76 -12.02 -3.10
C GLY A 111 -12.65 -11.40 -4.17
N SER A 112 -12.02 -10.69 -5.12
CA SER A 112 -12.74 -10.01 -6.19
C SER A 112 -13.56 -10.98 -7.04
N GLY A 113 -14.87 -10.70 -7.15
CA GLY A 113 -15.80 -11.53 -7.91
C GLY A 113 -16.31 -12.78 -7.18
N SER A 114 -15.88 -13.04 -5.94
CA SER A 114 -16.40 -14.13 -5.12
C SER A 114 -17.89 -13.92 -4.79
N ALA A 115 -18.64 -15.02 -4.77
CA ALA A 115 -20.04 -14.97 -4.40
C ALA A 115 -20.18 -14.63 -2.91
N SER A 116 -21.14 -13.78 -2.56
CA SER A 116 -21.49 -13.55 -1.16
C SER A 116 -22.12 -14.82 -0.57
N ILE A 117 -21.67 -15.18 0.64
CA ILE A 117 -22.23 -16.27 1.44
C ILE A 117 -22.91 -15.70 2.70
N SER A 118 -23.80 -16.47 3.30
CA SER A 118 -24.45 -16.13 4.57
C SER A 118 -24.08 -17.06 5.74
N ASP A 119 -23.45 -18.19 5.43
CA ASP A 119 -22.99 -19.18 6.39
C ASP A 119 -21.71 -19.86 5.88
N VAL A 120 -20.77 -20.16 6.77
CA VAL A 120 -19.47 -20.74 6.40
C VAL A 120 -19.62 -22.12 5.73
N SER A 121 -20.69 -22.87 6.04
CA SER A 121 -20.95 -24.18 5.41
C SER A 121 -21.22 -24.10 3.91
N GLU A 122 -21.57 -22.92 3.38
CA GLU A 122 -21.73 -22.69 1.94
C GLU A 122 -20.40 -22.84 1.17
N LEU A 123 -19.26 -22.73 1.86
CA LEU A 123 -17.95 -22.95 1.27
C LEU A 123 -17.64 -24.44 1.03
N ASN A 124 -18.41 -25.35 1.64
CA ASN A 124 -18.22 -26.79 1.48
C ASN A 124 -18.80 -27.28 0.14
N ALA A 125 -18.15 -26.88 -0.95
CA ALA A 125 -18.57 -27.23 -2.30
C ALA A 125 -17.36 -27.42 -3.24
N ALA A 126 -17.50 -28.37 -4.16
CA ALA A 126 -16.48 -28.64 -5.17
C ALA A 126 -16.17 -27.40 -6.03
N GLY A 127 -14.89 -27.06 -6.14
CA GLY A 127 -14.39 -25.93 -6.93
C GLY A 127 -14.26 -24.63 -6.16
N ILE A 128 -14.65 -24.58 -4.89
CA ILE A 128 -14.32 -23.49 -3.97
C ILE A 128 -12.87 -23.66 -3.49
N THR A 129 -12.09 -22.58 -3.51
CA THR A 129 -10.74 -22.52 -2.94
C THR A 129 -10.72 -21.60 -1.72
N VAL A 130 -10.13 -22.06 -0.62
CA VAL A 130 -10.11 -21.35 0.67
C VAL A 130 -8.67 -21.23 1.18
N GLY A 131 -8.21 -20.03 1.49
CA GLY A 131 -6.93 -19.78 2.14
C GLY A 131 -7.07 -19.72 3.66
N VAL A 132 -6.12 -20.33 4.37
CA VAL A 132 -5.99 -20.31 5.83
C VAL A 132 -4.51 -20.26 6.20
N GLN A 133 -4.17 -19.74 7.38
CA GLN A 133 -2.83 -19.91 7.94
C GLN A 133 -2.75 -21.29 8.62
N SER A 134 -1.70 -22.06 8.30
CA SER A 134 -1.42 -23.39 8.83
C SER A 134 -1.50 -23.41 10.35
N GLY A 135 -2.12 -24.45 10.93
CA GLY A 135 -2.11 -24.68 12.38
C GLY A 135 -3.00 -23.73 13.21
N THR A 136 -3.70 -22.79 12.57
CA THR A 136 -4.70 -21.94 13.22
C THR A 136 -6.03 -22.69 13.41
N THR A 137 -6.93 -22.15 14.24
CA THR A 137 -8.27 -22.74 14.43
C THR A 137 -9.12 -22.68 13.15
N SER A 138 -8.89 -21.69 12.28
CA SER A 138 -9.52 -21.65 10.95
C SER A 138 -9.05 -22.78 10.03
N ASP A 139 -7.76 -23.11 10.05
CA ASP A 139 -7.21 -24.28 9.34
C ASP A 139 -7.80 -25.58 9.89
N ILE A 140 -7.78 -25.76 11.21
CA ILE A 140 -8.38 -26.95 11.86
C ILE A 140 -9.87 -27.08 11.53
N PHE A 141 -10.62 -25.96 11.51
CA PHE A 141 -12.01 -25.97 11.11
C PHE A 141 -12.19 -26.43 9.66
N ALA A 142 -11.38 -25.88 8.73
CA ALA A 142 -11.50 -26.14 7.31
C ALA A 142 -11.00 -27.55 6.92
N ASN A 143 -9.80 -27.93 7.36
CA ASN A 143 -9.07 -29.15 7.00
C ASN A 143 -9.22 -30.31 8.00
N GLY A 144 -9.68 -30.03 9.21
CA GLY A 144 -9.60 -30.99 10.31
C GLY A 144 -8.18 -31.19 10.82
N ASP A 145 -8.06 -31.92 11.93
CA ASP A 145 -6.77 -32.32 12.51
C ASP A 145 -6.85 -33.78 13.00
N ALA A 146 -5.96 -34.17 13.90
CA ALA A 146 -5.96 -35.53 14.48
C ALA A 146 -7.21 -35.83 15.30
N ASP A 147 -7.85 -34.80 15.85
CA ASP A 147 -8.93 -34.89 16.84
C ASP A 147 -10.29 -34.41 16.28
N ASN A 148 -10.28 -33.61 15.22
CA ASN A 148 -11.43 -32.97 14.61
C ASN A 148 -11.55 -33.30 13.12
N MET A 149 -12.77 -33.57 12.67
CA MET A 149 -13.04 -33.77 11.24
C MET A 149 -13.12 -32.43 10.51
N ALA A 150 -12.65 -32.40 9.26
CA ALA A 150 -12.80 -31.26 8.36
C ALA A 150 -14.28 -30.83 8.26
N SER A 151 -14.53 -29.53 8.44
CA SER A 151 -15.86 -28.94 8.22
C SER A 151 -16.11 -28.57 6.76
N LEU A 152 -15.05 -28.41 5.95
CA LEU A 152 -15.12 -28.08 4.54
C LEU A 152 -14.50 -29.18 3.63
N PRO A 153 -14.89 -30.46 3.76
CA PRO A 153 -14.24 -31.57 3.05
C PRO A 153 -14.39 -31.56 1.52
N GLU A 154 -15.33 -30.79 0.95
CA GLU A 154 -15.50 -30.64 -0.50
C GLU A 154 -14.75 -29.43 -1.09
N ALA A 155 -14.30 -28.50 -0.24
CA ALA A 155 -13.51 -27.34 -0.66
C ALA A 155 -12.04 -27.73 -0.90
N THR A 156 -11.34 -26.93 -1.70
CA THR A 156 -9.87 -27.00 -1.81
C THR A 156 -9.28 -25.98 -0.85
N VAL A 157 -8.85 -26.44 0.33
CA VAL A 157 -8.21 -25.58 1.32
C VAL A 157 -6.70 -25.52 1.06
N VAL A 158 -6.14 -24.32 1.12
CA VAL A 158 -4.72 -24.05 0.95
C VAL A 158 -4.21 -23.40 2.23
N ALA A 159 -3.33 -24.12 2.94
CA ALA A 159 -2.68 -23.63 4.14
C ALA A 159 -1.39 -22.90 3.79
N TYR A 160 -1.22 -21.70 4.31
CA TYR A 160 -0.05 -20.85 4.15
C TYR A 160 0.75 -20.77 5.47
N GLU A 161 2.03 -20.44 5.38
CA GLU A 161 2.91 -20.34 6.55
C GLU A 161 2.54 -19.17 7.49
N ASP A 162 2.13 -18.05 6.90
CA ASP A 162 1.78 -16.81 7.58
C ASP A 162 0.49 -16.20 7.03
N PHE A 163 -0.16 -15.34 7.82
CA PHE A 163 -1.42 -14.70 7.42
C PHE A 163 -1.30 -13.73 6.23
N PRO A 164 -0.23 -12.89 6.13
CA PRO A 164 -0.03 -12.06 4.93
C PRO A 164 -0.04 -12.84 3.62
N SER A 165 0.51 -14.07 3.62
CA SER A 165 0.49 -14.97 2.47
C SER A 165 -0.93 -15.44 2.09
N VAL A 166 -1.84 -15.57 3.08
CA VAL A 166 -3.26 -15.87 2.85
C VAL A 166 -3.92 -14.72 2.10
N ILE A 167 -3.71 -13.48 2.56
CA ILE A 167 -4.30 -12.28 1.95
C ILE A 167 -3.74 -12.05 0.55
N ALA A 168 -2.42 -12.18 0.35
CA ALA A 168 -1.80 -12.07 -0.96
C ALA A 168 -2.39 -13.10 -1.97
N ALA A 169 -2.66 -14.33 -1.52
CA ALA A 169 -3.30 -15.34 -2.36
C ALA A 169 -4.76 -14.99 -2.70
N LEU A 170 -5.49 -14.37 -1.77
CA LEU A 170 -6.86 -13.89 -2.01
C LEU A 170 -6.88 -12.78 -3.08
N ASP A 171 -5.99 -11.80 -2.95
CA ASP A 171 -5.89 -10.66 -3.87
C ASP A 171 -5.45 -11.07 -5.28
N ASN A 172 -4.54 -12.04 -5.36
CA ASN A 172 -4.10 -12.61 -6.64
C ASN A 172 -5.15 -13.53 -7.28
N GLY A 173 -6.22 -13.88 -6.56
CA GLY A 173 -7.25 -14.80 -7.02
C GLY A 173 -6.81 -16.27 -7.02
N ASP A 174 -5.75 -16.62 -6.29
CA ASP A 174 -5.29 -18.00 -6.09
C ASP A 174 -6.27 -18.77 -5.18
N VAL A 175 -6.88 -18.08 -4.22
CA VAL A 175 -8.00 -18.56 -3.41
C VAL A 175 -9.23 -17.65 -3.55
N MET A 176 -10.44 -18.21 -3.43
CA MET A 176 -11.68 -17.43 -3.53
C MET A 176 -12.09 -16.77 -2.21
N TYR A 177 -11.78 -17.41 -1.08
CA TYR A 177 -12.14 -16.97 0.26
C TYR A 177 -10.95 -17.13 1.21
N ALA A 178 -10.90 -16.29 2.24
CA ALA A 178 -9.96 -16.42 3.35
C ALA A 178 -10.73 -16.58 4.66
N LEU A 179 -10.26 -17.49 5.52
CA LEU A 179 -10.74 -17.68 6.89
C LEU A 179 -9.64 -17.27 7.88
N GLY A 180 -10.06 -16.77 9.03
CA GLY A 180 -9.19 -16.26 10.08
C GLY A 180 -10.00 -15.47 11.10
N ASP A 181 -9.33 -14.83 12.05
CA ASP A 181 -10.01 -14.05 13.09
C ASP A 181 -10.77 -12.88 12.48
N ALA A 182 -12.03 -12.71 12.90
CA ALA A 182 -12.93 -11.71 12.36
C ALA A 182 -12.37 -10.27 12.46
N PRO A 183 -11.72 -9.85 13.57
CA PRO A 183 -11.08 -8.54 13.64
C PRO A 183 -9.96 -8.35 12.62
N VAL A 184 -9.12 -9.37 12.41
CA VAL A 184 -8.02 -9.33 11.43
C VAL A 184 -8.57 -9.24 10.01
N LEU A 185 -9.51 -10.12 9.68
CA LEU A 185 -10.17 -10.13 8.38
C LEU A 185 -10.93 -8.84 8.05
N SER A 186 -11.42 -8.13 9.07
CA SER A 186 -12.14 -6.85 8.88
C SER A 186 -11.22 -5.71 8.43
N LEU A 187 -9.91 -5.82 8.67
CA LEU A 187 -8.93 -4.87 8.15
C LEU A 187 -8.67 -5.10 6.65
N GLU A 188 -8.83 -6.34 6.19
CA GLU A 188 -8.51 -6.77 4.82
C GLU A 188 -9.73 -6.75 3.88
N GLY A 189 -10.95 -6.87 4.43
CA GLY A 189 -12.14 -6.91 3.60
C GLY A 189 -13.45 -6.86 4.37
N THR A 190 -14.56 -6.91 3.60
CA THR A 190 -15.90 -6.99 4.21
C THR A 190 -16.17 -8.41 4.69
N LEU A 191 -16.32 -8.59 5.99
CA LEU A 191 -16.79 -9.85 6.58
C LEU A 191 -18.12 -10.27 5.98
N MET A 192 -18.16 -11.48 5.41
CA MET A 192 -19.37 -12.08 4.85
C MET A 192 -20.18 -12.79 5.94
N THR A 193 -19.50 -13.53 6.82
CA THR A 193 -20.09 -14.23 7.96
C THR A 193 -19.02 -14.44 9.04
N GLN A 194 -19.47 -14.71 10.26
CA GLN A 194 -18.65 -15.13 11.39
C GLN A 194 -19.10 -16.52 11.87
N PHE A 195 -18.20 -17.25 12.51
CA PHE A 195 -18.42 -18.58 13.09
C PHE A 195 -17.40 -18.83 14.21
N SER A 196 -17.63 -19.83 15.05
CA SER A 196 -16.69 -20.25 16.12
C SER A 196 -16.28 -19.10 17.06
N ASP A 197 -17.03 -18.90 18.15
CA ASP A 197 -16.59 -18.02 19.24
C ASP A 197 -15.41 -18.66 19.99
N GLU A 198 -14.34 -17.91 20.21
CA GLU A 198 -13.05 -18.41 20.66
C GLU A 198 -12.46 -17.51 21.76
N ASN A 199 -11.85 -18.11 22.78
CA ASN A 199 -11.17 -17.36 23.84
C ASN A 199 -9.66 -17.42 23.64
N PHE A 200 -8.99 -16.28 23.73
CA PHE A 200 -7.53 -16.18 23.69
C PHE A 200 -6.96 -16.18 25.10
N GLY A 201 -5.89 -16.95 25.31
CA GLY A 201 -5.17 -17.02 26.58
C GLY A 201 -3.67 -16.87 26.38
N ILE A 202 -2.99 -16.39 27.41
CA ILE A 202 -1.53 -16.41 27.47
C ILE A 202 -1.12 -17.85 27.78
N ALA A 203 -0.31 -18.47 26.92
CA ALA A 203 0.16 -19.83 27.12
C ALA A 203 1.47 -19.85 27.91
N VAL A 204 1.59 -20.78 28.85
CA VAL A 204 2.81 -21.06 29.62
C VAL A 204 3.10 -22.56 29.62
N ARG A 205 4.32 -22.96 30.00
CA ARG A 205 4.64 -24.40 30.15
C ARG A 205 3.86 -24.99 31.32
N GLU A 206 3.52 -26.29 31.23
CA GLU A 206 2.80 -27.04 32.28
C GLU A 206 3.52 -27.06 33.65
N ASP A 207 4.82 -26.77 33.67
CA ASP A 207 5.62 -26.69 34.90
C ASP A 207 5.76 -25.25 35.46
N SER A 208 5.13 -24.26 34.83
CA SER A 208 5.23 -22.84 35.16
C SER A 208 4.04 -22.30 35.97
N GLY A 209 3.47 -23.13 36.87
CA GLY A 209 2.27 -22.78 37.64
C GLY A 209 2.35 -21.48 38.46
N GLU A 210 3.50 -21.14 39.06
CA GLU A 210 3.64 -19.85 39.77
C GLU A 210 3.55 -18.65 38.82
N LEU A 211 4.10 -18.77 37.61
CA LEU A 211 4.00 -17.72 36.60
C LEU A 211 2.56 -17.62 36.08
N LEU A 212 1.90 -18.76 35.83
CA LEU A 212 0.48 -18.81 35.48
C LEU A 212 -0.40 -18.08 36.50
N ASP A 213 -0.19 -18.36 37.78
CA ASP A 213 -0.94 -17.72 38.87
C ASP A 213 -0.73 -16.19 38.90
N ALA A 214 0.52 -15.75 38.72
CA ALA A 214 0.85 -14.32 38.66
C ALA A 214 0.18 -13.62 37.46
N LEU A 215 0.22 -14.24 36.28
CA LEU A 215 -0.42 -13.72 35.07
C LEU A 215 -1.95 -13.64 35.22
N ASN A 216 -2.58 -14.68 35.77
CA ASN A 216 -4.02 -14.71 36.01
C ASN A 216 -4.50 -13.56 36.90
N VAL A 217 -3.75 -13.30 37.98
CA VAL A 217 -4.08 -12.23 38.92
C VAL A 217 -3.83 -10.87 38.30
N ALA A 218 -2.75 -10.70 37.54
CA ALA A 218 -2.45 -9.47 36.81
C ALA A 218 -3.52 -9.14 35.75
N ILE A 219 -3.96 -10.11 34.94
CA ILE A 219 -5.08 -9.94 34.01
C ILE A 219 -6.35 -9.52 34.76
N GLY A 220 -6.60 -10.09 35.94
CA GLY A 220 -7.71 -9.65 36.79
C GLY A 220 -7.57 -8.20 37.26
N ALA A 221 -6.37 -7.78 37.67
CA ALA A 221 -6.11 -6.43 38.13
C ALA A 221 -6.33 -5.37 37.04
N ILE A 222 -5.84 -5.60 35.81
CA ILE A 222 -6.05 -4.67 34.69
C ILE A 222 -7.54 -4.57 34.28
N VAL A 223 -8.30 -5.65 34.43
CA VAL A 223 -9.75 -5.65 34.18
C VAL A 223 -10.49 -4.88 35.29
N ASP A 224 -10.18 -5.16 36.55
CA ASP A 224 -10.83 -4.53 37.70
C ASP A 224 -10.51 -3.02 37.81
N SER A 225 -9.34 -2.60 37.34
CA SER A 225 -8.91 -1.20 37.32
C SER A 225 -9.59 -0.36 36.21
N GLY A 226 -10.12 -1.02 35.17
CA GLY A 226 -10.65 -0.39 33.96
C GLY A 226 -9.57 -0.02 32.93
N GLU A 227 -8.31 -0.40 33.18
CA GLU A 227 -7.21 -0.22 32.24
C GLU A 227 -7.39 -1.07 30.99
N TYR A 228 -7.89 -2.31 31.16
CA TYR A 228 -8.24 -3.19 30.05
C TYR A 228 -9.20 -2.53 29.05
N ASP A 229 -10.22 -1.81 29.53
CA ASP A 229 -11.16 -1.10 28.65
C ASP A 229 -10.47 -0.01 27.82
N THR A 230 -9.41 0.60 28.37
CA THR A 230 -8.62 1.63 27.68
C THR A 230 -7.72 1.00 26.62
N ILE A 231 -7.08 -0.13 26.94
CA ILE A 231 -6.30 -0.94 26.00
C ILE A 231 -7.19 -1.42 24.85
N PHE A 232 -8.35 -2.00 25.18
CA PHE A 232 -9.31 -2.47 24.18
C PHE A 232 -9.75 -1.36 23.22
N GLN A 233 -10.07 -0.17 23.75
CA GLN A 233 -10.49 0.97 22.94
C GLN A 233 -9.38 1.58 22.09
N ALA A 234 -8.10 1.29 22.37
CA ALA A 234 -7.01 1.70 21.51
C ALA A 234 -6.92 0.85 20.23
N SER A 235 -7.36 -0.41 20.29
CA SER A 235 -7.24 -1.36 19.17
C SER A 235 -8.58 -1.68 18.48
N PHE A 236 -9.72 -1.52 19.16
CA PHE A 236 -11.03 -1.93 18.67
C PHE A 236 -12.12 -0.88 18.88
N ASP A 237 -13.04 -0.81 17.92
CA ASP A 237 -14.28 -0.06 18.05
C ASP A 237 -15.32 -0.85 18.87
N GLY A 238 -16.02 -0.14 19.77
CA GLY A 238 -17.16 -0.69 20.50
C GLY A 238 -16.86 -1.03 21.97
N ALA A 239 -17.66 -1.94 22.53
CA ALA A 239 -17.49 -2.37 23.92
C ALA A 239 -16.56 -3.58 23.99
N ALA A 240 -15.79 -3.67 25.07
CA ALA A 240 -14.94 -4.82 25.38
C ALA A 240 -15.74 -6.14 25.29
N VAL A 241 -15.18 -7.13 24.59
CA VAL A 241 -15.81 -8.43 24.32
C VAL A 241 -15.33 -9.55 25.24
N LEU A 242 -14.58 -9.25 26.29
CA LEU A 242 -13.97 -10.26 27.17
C LEU A 242 -15.01 -11.12 27.90
N ALA A 243 -15.11 -12.40 27.55
CA ALA A 243 -15.83 -13.38 28.34
C ALA A 243 -14.99 -13.83 29.54
N ASP A 244 -15.59 -13.80 30.73
CA ASP A 244 -14.98 -14.36 31.94
C ASP A 244 -15.08 -15.89 31.91
N ASP A 245 -13.95 -16.56 31.65
CA ASP A 245 -13.80 -18.02 31.63
C ASP A 245 -13.08 -18.58 32.87
N THR A 246 -12.99 -17.79 33.94
CA THR A 246 -12.32 -18.21 35.18
C THR A 246 -13.00 -19.42 35.82
N THR A 247 -12.19 -20.28 36.43
CA THR A 247 -12.63 -21.49 37.12
C THR A 247 -12.25 -21.45 38.59
N ALA A 248 -12.57 -22.51 39.34
CA ALA A 248 -12.12 -22.64 40.74
C ALA A 248 -10.60 -22.77 40.87
N ASP A 249 -9.91 -23.14 39.79
CA ASP A 249 -8.46 -23.32 39.74
C ASP A 249 -7.72 -22.05 39.28
N THR A 250 -8.44 -21.02 38.81
CA THR A 250 -7.82 -19.72 38.50
C THR A 250 -7.39 -19.01 39.78
N ALA A 251 -6.10 -18.65 39.86
CA ALA A 251 -5.56 -17.94 41.01
C ALA A 251 -6.22 -16.56 41.23
N THR A 252 -6.46 -16.23 42.49
CA THR A 252 -7.03 -14.94 42.92
C THR A 252 -6.07 -14.11 43.78
N ALA A 253 -4.83 -14.58 43.95
CA ALA A 253 -3.78 -13.89 44.68
C ALA A 253 -2.42 -14.30 44.14
N TYR A 254 -1.50 -13.34 44.06
CA TYR A 254 -0.12 -13.59 43.64
C TYR A 254 0.57 -14.61 44.54
N PRO A 255 1.47 -15.46 44.00
CA PRO A 255 2.34 -16.31 44.79
C PRO A 255 3.13 -15.50 45.83
N ALA A 256 2.84 -15.71 47.11
CA ALA A 256 3.42 -14.92 48.21
C ALA A 256 4.91 -15.19 48.46
N SER A 257 5.42 -16.34 47.98
CA SER A 257 6.82 -16.74 48.11
C SER A 257 7.20 -17.60 46.91
N PRO A 258 7.64 -16.97 45.80
CA PRO A 258 8.09 -17.69 44.60
C PRO A 258 9.18 -18.71 44.95
N SER A 259 9.11 -19.89 44.34
CA SER A 259 10.02 -21.01 44.63
C SER A 259 11.36 -20.84 43.92
N GLU A 260 12.46 -21.28 44.54
CA GLU A 260 13.79 -21.29 43.93
C GLU A 260 13.76 -22.04 42.58
N GLY A 261 14.25 -21.39 41.53
CA GLY A 261 14.32 -21.98 40.19
C GLY A 261 12.99 -22.08 39.43
N SER A 262 11.88 -21.54 39.95
CA SER A 262 10.64 -21.42 39.19
C SER A 262 10.79 -20.40 38.05
N THR A 263 9.95 -20.51 37.02
CA THR A 263 9.96 -19.55 35.91
C THR A 263 9.62 -18.14 36.39
N LEU A 264 8.67 -18.00 37.33
CA LEU A 264 8.36 -16.71 37.94
C LEU A 264 9.58 -16.11 38.64
N THR A 265 10.31 -16.90 39.43
CA THR A 265 11.56 -16.47 40.05
C THR A 265 12.57 -16.00 39.01
N GLY A 266 12.73 -16.74 37.90
CA GLY A 266 13.62 -16.34 36.80
C GLY A 266 13.25 -14.99 36.18
N VAL A 267 11.96 -14.74 35.95
CA VAL A 267 11.46 -13.44 35.45
C VAL A 267 11.75 -12.32 36.46
N LEU A 268 11.44 -12.54 37.74
CA LEU A 268 11.63 -11.55 38.80
C LEU A 268 13.10 -11.22 39.09
N GLU A 269 14.01 -12.19 38.93
CA GLU A 269 15.45 -11.98 39.12
C GLU A 269 16.12 -11.33 37.90
N SER A 270 15.68 -11.70 36.69
CA SER A 270 16.20 -11.12 35.45
C SER A 270 15.63 -9.75 35.14
N GLY A 271 14.40 -9.47 35.60
CA GLY A 271 13.63 -8.30 35.22
C GLY A 271 13.09 -8.38 33.80
N GLN A 272 12.97 -9.57 33.22
CA GLN A 272 12.55 -9.76 31.84
C GLN A 272 11.52 -10.90 31.74
N LEU A 273 10.36 -10.60 31.16
CA LEU A 273 9.41 -11.61 30.70
C LEU A 273 9.60 -11.79 29.20
N LYS A 274 10.10 -12.96 28.77
CA LYS A 274 10.28 -13.23 27.33
C LYS A 274 8.97 -13.74 26.74
N VAL A 275 8.46 -13.04 25.73
CA VAL A 275 7.17 -13.31 25.10
C VAL A 275 7.37 -13.76 23.67
N CYS A 276 6.98 -15.00 23.35
CA CYS A 276 6.90 -15.47 21.97
C CYS A 276 5.67 -14.88 21.28
N THR A 277 5.85 -14.37 20.06
CA THR A 277 4.78 -13.78 19.25
C THR A 277 5.01 -14.00 17.74
N ASP A 278 3.94 -14.08 16.95
CA ASP A 278 3.93 -14.07 15.48
C ASP A 278 3.40 -12.71 14.99
N PRO A 279 4.25 -11.67 14.86
CA PRO A 279 3.87 -10.25 14.79
C PRO A 279 3.38 -9.81 13.40
N PHE A 280 2.49 -10.59 12.80
CA PHE A 280 1.92 -10.34 11.47
C PHE A 280 0.39 -10.46 11.48
N TYR A 281 -0.24 -10.13 12.60
CA TYR A 281 -1.66 -10.38 12.87
C TYR A 281 -2.38 -9.15 13.48
N PRO A 282 -2.41 -7.99 12.78
CA PRO A 282 -3.11 -6.80 13.27
C PRO A 282 -4.63 -7.04 13.35
N PRO A 283 -5.34 -6.46 14.34
CA PRO A 283 -4.87 -5.46 15.29
C PRO A 283 -4.26 -6.03 16.59
N PHE A 284 -4.04 -7.34 16.67
CA PHE A 284 -3.52 -7.99 17.88
C PHE A 284 -2.02 -7.73 18.05
N GLU A 285 -1.22 -8.08 17.05
CA GLU A 285 0.22 -7.84 17.06
C GLU A 285 0.74 -7.55 15.64
N SER A 286 1.63 -6.57 15.55
CA SER A 286 2.30 -6.20 14.30
C SER A 286 3.62 -5.48 14.58
N TYR A 287 4.48 -5.37 13.58
CA TYR A 287 5.62 -4.46 13.65
C TYR A 287 5.23 -3.03 13.24
N ASP A 288 5.61 -2.04 14.05
CA ASP A 288 5.60 -0.64 13.62
C ASP A 288 6.77 -0.31 12.67
N ALA A 289 6.84 0.95 12.22
CA ALA A 289 7.88 1.42 11.30
C ALA A 289 9.31 1.32 11.87
N ASP A 290 9.46 1.26 13.20
CA ASP A 290 10.73 1.15 13.91
C ASP A 290 11.06 -0.31 14.29
N ASN A 291 10.22 -1.28 13.90
CA ASN A 291 10.27 -2.71 14.24
C ASN A 291 10.02 -3.03 15.72
N ASN A 292 9.19 -2.22 16.40
CA ASN A 292 8.65 -2.60 17.70
C ASN A 292 7.37 -3.41 17.51
N VAL A 293 7.14 -4.40 18.38
CA VAL A 293 5.86 -5.12 18.42
C VAL A 293 4.82 -4.21 19.07
N VAL A 294 3.75 -3.93 18.33
CA VAL A 294 2.63 -3.07 18.73
C VAL A 294 1.30 -3.76 18.47
N GLY A 295 0.24 -3.34 19.16
CA GLY A 295 -1.11 -3.88 19.02
C GLY A 295 -1.71 -4.28 20.36
N PHE A 296 -2.93 -4.82 20.32
CA PHE A 296 -3.67 -5.20 21.51
C PHE A 296 -2.91 -6.19 22.41
N ASP A 297 -2.30 -7.21 21.82
CA ASP A 297 -1.53 -8.23 22.55
C ASP A 297 -0.30 -7.61 23.22
N ALA A 298 0.33 -6.65 22.56
CA ALA A 298 1.47 -5.92 23.12
C ALA A 298 1.08 -5.06 24.31
N ASP A 299 -0.02 -4.31 24.17
CA ASP A 299 -0.53 -3.43 25.23
C ASP A 299 -0.99 -4.24 26.45
N VAL A 300 -1.65 -5.39 26.24
CA VAL A 300 -2.00 -6.34 27.33
C VAL A 300 -0.75 -6.89 28.00
N ALA A 301 0.27 -7.30 27.24
CA ALA A 301 1.51 -7.84 27.79
C ALA A 301 2.23 -6.81 28.70
N HIS A 302 2.32 -5.55 28.25
CA HIS A 302 2.91 -4.47 29.03
C HIS A 302 2.15 -4.21 30.33
N ALA A 303 0.82 -4.08 30.27
CA ALA A 303 0.01 -3.83 31.46
C ALA A 303 0.06 -4.99 32.47
N VAL A 304 0.07 -6.24 31.98
CA VAL A 304 0.23 -7.43 32.84
C VAL A 304 1.59 -7.44 33.54
N VAL A 305 2.66 -7.09 32.83
CA VAL A 305 4.00 -7.01 33.40
C VAL A 305 4.12 -5.87 34.42
N ASP A 306 3.53 -4.71 34.15
CA ASP A 306 3.49 -3.58 35.08
C ASP A 306 2.76 -3.93 36.39
N GLU A 307 1.66 -4.68 36.33
CA GLU A 307 0.97 -5.20 37.53
C GLU A 307 1.85 -6.17 38.33
N ILE A 308 2.58 -7.08 37.66
CA ILE A 308 3.51 -8.00 38.31
C ILE A 308 4.66 -7.24 38.98
N ALA A 309 5.26 -6.28 38.28
CA ALA A 309 6.36 -5.47 38.81
C ALA A 309 5.89 -4.62 40.00
N ALA A 310 4.72 -3.98 39.90
CA ALA A 310 4.15 -3.20 40.98
C ALA A 310 3.88 -4.04 42.24
N HIS A 311 3.43 -5.30 42.05
CA HIS A 311 3.22 -6.24 43.16
C HIS A 311 4.53 -6.65 43.85
N TYR A 312 5.51 -7.16 43.09
CA TYR A 312 6.71 -7.78 43.66
C TYR A 312 7.83 -6.79 44.00
N MET A 313 7.92 -5.70 43.25
CA MET A 313 9.05 -4.74 43.32
C MET A 313 8.62 -3.38 43.87
N GLY A 314 7.30 -3.13 43.98
CA GLY A 314 6.78 -1.83 44.43
C GLY A 314 7.07 -0.71 43.45
N THR A 315 7.24 -1.05 42.17
CA THR A 315 7.38 -0.08 41.07
C THR A 315 6.08 0.69 40.86
N ALA A 316 6.16 1.80 40.12
CA ALA A 316 4.96 2.48 39.70
C ALA A 316 4.22 1.58 38.70
N ASN A 317 2.89 1.48 38.82
CA ASN A 317 2.03 0.92 37.80
C ASN A 317 1.45 2.08 36.98
N PRO A 318 2.08 2.47 35.85
CA PRO A 318 1.54 3.53 35.01
C PRO A 318 0.30 3.03 34.27
N VAL A 319 -0.84 3.68 34.50
CA VAL A 319 -2.05 3.38 33.70
C VAL A 319 -1.74 3.61 32.22
N PHE A 320 -2.07 2.64 31.38
CA PHE A 320 -1.97 2.68 29.94
C PHE A 320 -2.50 4.00 29.38
N VAL A 321 -1.67 4.65 28.58
CA VAL A 321 -2.04 5.85 27.82
C VAL A 321 -2.00 5.45 26.36
N ALA A 322 -3.19 5.36 25.75
CA ALA A 322 -3.31 5.03 24.34
C ALA A 322 -2.38 5.94 23.51
N PRO A 323 -1.58 5.37 22.59
CA PRO A 323 -0.76 6.17 21.69
C PRO A 323 -1.67 7.15 20.94
N VAL A 324 -1.23 8.41 20.82
CA VAL A 324 -1.92 9.40 19.98
C VAL A 324 -1.70 8.94 18.54
N VAL A 325 -2.67 8.21 18.01
CA VAL A 325 -2.75 7.94 16.57
C VAL A 325 -3.12 9.27 15.91
N GLU A 326 -2.10 10.03 15.53
CA GLU A 326 -2.28 11.06 14.51
C GLU A 326 -2.78 10.31 13.27
N PRO A 327 -3.95 10.66 12.70
CA PRO A 327 -4.46 9.94 11.55
C PRO A 327 -3.41 9.96 10.44
N GLU A 328 -2.96 8.78 10.01
CA GLU A 328 -2.12 8.60 8.84
C GLU A 328 -2.73 9.40 7.68
N ALA A 329 -1.97 10.36 7.15
CA ALA A 329 -2.46 11.25 6.12
C ALA A 329 -2.89 10.44 4.89
N THR A 330 -4.14 10.61 4.46
CA THR A 330 -4.66 9.83 3.33
C THR A 330 -3.95 10.27 2.04
N THR A 331 -3.24 9.35 1.38
CA THR A 331 -2.55 9.66 0.12
C THR A 331 -3.54 9.66 -1.06
N ILE A 332 -3.63 10.79 -1.77
CA ILE A 332 -4.47 10.98 -2.96
C ILE A 332 -3.57 11.11 -4.19
N LYS A 333 -3.60 10.09 -5.06
CA LYS A 333 -2.82 10.07 -6.31
C LYS A 333 -3.59 10.74 -7.45
N ILE A 334 -2.97 11.73 -8.09
CA ILE A 334 -3.51 12.41 -9.28
C ILE A 334 -2.57 12.14 -10.46
N GLY A 335 -3.13 11.63 -11.55
CA GLY A 335 -2.37 11.40 -12.77
C GLY A 335 -2.11 12.71 -13.51
N PHE A 336 -0.90 12.89 -14.02
CA PHE A 336 -0.52 13.98 -14.90
C PHE A 336 -0.05 13.40 -16.24
N LEU A 337 -0.90 13.49 -17.23
CA LEU A 337 -0.64 13.00 -18.57
C LEU A 337 0.02 14.13 -19.38
N ASN A 338 1.35 14.14 -19.38
CA ASN A 338 2.18 15.20 -19.97
C ASN A 338 2.62 14.83 -21.38
N ASP A 339 2.66 15.79 -22.30
CA ASP A 339 3.14 15.57 -23.66
C ASP A 339 4.67 15.75 -23.68
N ALA A 340 5.37 14.90 -22.93
CA ALA A 340 6.81 15.00 -22.66
C ALA A 340 7.67 14.66 -23.88
N THR A 341 7.13 13.84 -24.78
CA THR A 341 7.68 13.64 -26.12
C THR A 341 6.68 14.03 -27.20
N GLY A 342 7.13 14.07 -28.46
CA GLY A 342 6.30 14.45 -29.61
C GLY A 342 6.50 15.91 -30.05
N PRO A 343 5.63 16.42 -30.94
CA PRO A 343 5.81 17.69 -31.64
C PRO A 343 5.72 18.94 -30.74
N ILE A 344 5.20 18.80 -29.52
CA ILE A 344 5.00 19.90 -28.58
C ILE A 344 5.77 19.75 -27.26
N ALA A 345 6.77 18.87 -27.23
CA ALA A 345 7.57 18.56 -26.03
C ALA A 345 8.22 19.79 -25.37
N GLN A 346 8.41 20.89 -26.10
CA GLN A 346 8.90 22.16 -25.57
C GLN A 346 8.00 22.75 -24.47
N PHE A 347 6.71 22.39 -24.42
CA PHE A 347 5.79 22.85 -23.37
C PHE A 347 5.80 21.98 -22.11
N ALA A 348 6.37 20.78 -22.17
CA ALA A 348 6.30 19.80 -21.09
C ALA A 348 6.93 20.31 -19.78
N ALA A 349 8.14 20.87 -19.84
CA ALA A 349 8.85 21.32 -18.64
C ALA A 349 8.12 22.44 -17.87
N PRO A 350 7.57 23.48 -18.53
CA PRO A 350 6.67 24.43 -17.86
C PRO A 350 5.44 23.79 -17.23
N PHE A 351 4.82 22.78 -17.85
CA PHE A 351 3.67 22.07 -17.26
C PHE A 351 4.06 21.24 -16.04
N THR A 352 5.16 20.49 -16.11
CA THR A 352 5.70 19.76 -14.95
C THR A 352 5.98 20.70 -13.79
N TYR A 353 6.60 21.87 -14.05
CA TYR A 353 6.83 22.87 -13.01
C TYR A 353 5.52 23.35 -12.38
N ALA A 354 4.50 23.67 -13.18
CA ALA A 354 3.21 24.11 -12.68
C ALA A 354 2.54 23.04 -11.80
N TRP A 355 2.62 21.76 -12.18
CA TRP A 355 2.11 20.64 -11.40
C TRP A 355 2.87 20.44 -10.09
N THR A 356 4.20 20.55 -10.11
CA THR A 356 5.00 20.48 -8.88
C THR A 356 4.61 21.59 -7.90
N GLN A 357 4.37 22.81 -8.39
CA GLN A 357 3.90 23.90 -7.52
C GLN A 357 2.48 23.65 -7.01
N ALA A 358 1.57 23.16 -7.85
CA ALA A 358 0.21 22.82 -7.41
C ALA A 358 0.18 21.73 -6.34
N GLN A 359 1.01 20.69 -6.48
CA GLN A 359 1.16 19.64 -5.47
C GLN A 359 1.70 20.22 -4.16
N ALA A 360 2.73 21.07 -4.21
CA ALA A 360 3.29 21.72 -3.03
C ALA A 360 2.25 22.61 -2.32
N ASP A 361 1.47 23.38 -3.07
CA ASP A 361 0.41 24.22 -2.53
C ASP A 361 -0.70 23.36 -1.89
N LEU A 362 -1.11 22.26 -2.51
CA LEU A 362 -2.11 21.34 -1.97
C LEU A 362 -1.65 20.70 -0.65
N ASN A 363 -0.41 20.20 -0.61
CA ASN A 363 0.16 19.58 0.58
C ASN A 363 0.44 20.59 1.70
N ALA A 364 0.53 21.89 1.37
CA ALA A 364 0.64 22.94 2.37
C ALA A 364 -0.72 23.36 2.97
N MET A 365 -1.85 22.87 2.45
CA MET A 365 -3.19 23.25 2.93
C MET A 365 -3.63 22.52 4.21
N GLY A 366 -3.02 21.38 4.54
CA GLY A 366 -3.29 20.62 5.75
C GLY A 366 -2.63 19.24 5.70
N ASP A 367 -2.55 18.62 6.87
CA ASP A 367 -1.81 17.37 7.05
C ASP A 367 -2.70 16.12 6.91
N ASP A 368 -4.03 16.28 6.80
CA ASP A 368 -4.99 15.18 6.67
C ASP A 368 -4.85 14.39 5.34
N TYR A 369 -4.30 15.03 4.30
CA TYR A 369 -4.15 14.44 2.97
C TYR A 369 -2.77 14.73 2.38
N VAL A 370 -2.17 13.73 1.76
CA VAL A 370 -0.95 13.88 0.96
C VAL A 370 -1.30 13.69 -0.51
N PHE A 371 -1.13 14.71 -1.33
CA PHE A 371 -1.29 14.62 -2.77
C PHE A 371 0.03 14.19 -3.41
N GLU A 372 -0.07 13.14 -4.22
CA GLU A 372 1.02 12.59 -5.04
C GLU A 372 0.66 12.73 -6.51
N ILE A 373 1.58 13.27 -7.31
CA ILE A 373 1.41 13.37 -8.77
C ILE A 373 2.13 12.22 -9.44
N VAL A 374 1.38 11.43 -10.21
CA VAL A 374 1.93 10.35 -11.05
C VAL A 374 1.98 10.84 -12.48
N GLU A 375 3.19 11.16 -12.97
CA GLU A 375 3.38 11.66 -14.34
C GLU A 375 3.53 10.51 -15.34
N ALA A 376 2.87 10.62 -16.50
CA ALA A 376 3.02 9.69 -17.62
C ALA A 376 3.10 10.45 -18.95
N ASP A 377 3.94 9.97 -19.88
CA ASP A 377 4.13 10.60 -21.19
C ASP A 377 3.06 10.18 -22.19
N SER A 378 2.32 11.16 -22.72
CA SER A 378 1.30 10.95 -23.73
C SER A 378 1.88 10.86 -25.15
N GLY A 379 3.11 11.35 -25.36
CA GLY A 379 3.76 11.48 -26.66
C GLY A 379 3.03 12.40 -27.65
N CYS A 380 2.01 13.16 -27.19
CA CYS A 380 1.05 13.86 -28.05
C CYS A 380 0.39 12.91 -29.09
N ASP A 381 0.32 11.61 -28.80
CA ASP A 381 -0.21 10.57 -29.69
C ASP A 381 -1.34 9.78 -29.02
N GLY A 382 -2.38 9.44 -29.79
CA GLY A 382 -3.55 8.75 -29.25
C GLY A 382 -3.26 7.35 -28.70
N THR A 383 -2.33 6.60 -29.31
CA THR A 383 -1.99 5.23 -28.90
C THR A 383 -1.03 5.23 -27.72
N VAL A 384 -0.04 6.12 -27.73
CA VAL A 384 0.88 6.31 -26.61
C VAL A 384 0.10 6.79 -25.38
N ALA A 385 -0.80 7.76 -25.55
CA ALA A 385 -1.67 8.25 -24.48
C ALA A 385 -2.61 7.19 -23.91
N GLN A 386 -3.12 6.25 -24.72
CA GLN A 386 -3.88 5.09 -24.21
C GLN A 386 -3.03 4.22 -23.26
N THR A 387 -1.80 3.93 -23.67
CA THR A 387 -0.89 3.10 -22.86
C THR A 387 -0.50 3.82 -21.57
N ALA A 388 -0.18 5.11 -21.66
CA ALA A 388 0.14 5.95 -20.51
C ALA A 388 -1.05 6.08 -19.55
N ALA A 389 -2.27 6.22 -20.08
CA ALA A 389 -3.49 6.23 -19.28
C ALA A 389 -3.67 4.92 -18.51
N GLN A 390 -3.41 3.75 -19.14
CA GLN A 390 -3.48 2.47 -18.44
C GLN A 390 -2.49 2.42 -17.26
N THR A 391 -1.24 2.87 -17.45
CA THR A 391 -0.26 2.97 -16.37
C THR A 391 -0.77 3.84 -15.20
N LEU A 392 -1.48 4.94 -15.50
CA LEU A 392 -2.09 5.79 -14.48
C LEU A 392 -3.23 5.07 -13.74
N VAL A 393 -4.08 4.32 -14.45
CA VAL A 393 -5.12 3.47 -13.81
C VAL A 393 -4.48 2.46 -12.87
N ASP A 394 -3.46 1.74 -13.34
CA ASP A 394 -2.77 0.71 -12.56
C ASP A 394 -2.02 1.30 -11.34
N SER A 395 -1.68 2.60 -11.40
CA SER A 395 -1.07 3.33 -10.29
C SER A 395 -2.08 3.81 -9.22
N GLY A 396 -3.38 3.57 -9.44
CA GLY A 396 -4.45 3.92 -8.49
C GLY A 396 -4.79 5.40 -8.43
N VAL A 397 -4.63 6.15 -9.53
CA VAL A 397 -4.98 7.58 -9.55
C VAL A 397 -6.50 7.79 -9.50
N VAL A 398 -6.95 8.82 -8.79
CA VAL A 398 -8.39 9.12 -8.64
C VAL A 398 -8.92 10.08 -9.71
N ALA A 399 -8.02 10.80 -10.38
CA ALA A 399 -8.32 11.72 -11.48
C ALA A 399 -7.06 11.92 -12.33
N VAL A 400 -7.24 12.29 -13.60
CA VAL A 400 -6.12 12.61 -14.49
C VAL A 400 -6.24 14.02 -15.03
N ALA A 401 -5.15 14.76 -15.00
CA ALA A 401 -5.01 16.00 -15.73
C ALA A 401 -4.19 15.79 -17.01
N GLY A 402 -4.70 16.31 -18.12
CA GLY A 402 -4.11 16.11 -19.44
C GLY A 402 -5.11 15.49 -20.41
N ALA A 403 -4.68 15.06 -21.60
CA ALA A 403 -3.38 15.38 -22.21
C ALA A 403 -3.38 16.84 -22.72
N ALA A 404 -2.28 17.29 -23.33
CA ALA A 404 -2.26 18.59 -24.00
C ALA A 404 -2.84 18.49 -25.42
N CYS A 405 -2.33 17.57 -26.24
CA CYS A 405 -2.81 17.33 -27.60
C CYS A 405 -4.21 16.71 -27.64
N SER A 406 -5.07 17.23 -28.51
CA SER A 406 -6.47 16.78 -28.58
C SER A 406 -6.59 15.29 -28.95
N GLY A 407 -5.74 14.79 -29.85
CA GLY A 407 -5.72 13.37 -30.22
C GLY A 407 -5.28 12.46 -29.07
N ALA A 408 -4.24 12.87 -28.32
CA ALA A 408 -3.80 12.19 -27.11
C ALA A 408 -4.91 12.15 -26.05
N SER A 409 -5.61 13.27 -25.84
CA SER A 409 -6.74 13.34 -24.92
C SER A 409 -7.88 12.39 -25.30
N MET A 410 -8.24 12.31 -26.59
CA MET A 410 -9.24 11.35 -27.07
C MET A 410 -8.81 9.91 -26.83
N GLY A 411 -7.54 9.60 -27.10
CA GLY A 411 -6.96 8.29 -26.86
C GLY A 411 -7.02 7.88 -25.39
N ALA A 412 -6.45 8.69 -24.49
CA ALA A 412 -6.44 8.43 -23.06
C ALA A 412 -7.84 8.38 -22.44
N ASN A 413 -8.78 9.23 -22.89
CA ASN A 413 -10.14 9.22 -22.38
C ASN A 413 -10.85 7.87 -22.59
N ALA A 414 -10.58 7.17 -23.69
CA ALA A 414 -11.17 5.85 -23.94
C ALA A 414 -10.81 4.82 -22.83
N VAL A 415 -9.63 4.95 -22.23
CA VAL A 415 -9.17 4.09 -21.12
C VAL A 415 -9.69 4.60 -19.79
N LEU A 416 -9.48 5.89 -19.50
CA LEU A 416 -9.81 6.48 -18.20
C LEU A 416 -11.31 6.45 -17.91
N SER A 417 -12.14 6.76 -18.92
CA SER A 417 -13.60 6.75 -18.75
C SER A 417 -14.16 5.35 -18.53
N ALA A 418 -13.56 4.31 -19.14
CA ALA A 418 -13.91 2.93 -18.89
C ALA A 418 -13.58 2.49 -17.45
N ALA A 419 -12.52 3.06 -16.86
CA ALA A 419 -12.16 2.89 -15.46
C ALA A 419 -12.96 3.80 -14.49
N GLY A 420 -13.86 4.64 -15.00
CA GLY A 420 -14.61 5.61 -14.18
C GLY A 420 -13.79 6.79 -13.66
N ILE A 421 -12.58 7.01 -14.20
CA ILE A 421 -11.66 8.06 -13.76
C ILE A 421 -11.91 9.33 -14.58
N PRO A 422 -12.24 10.47 -13.94
CA PRO A 422 -12.44 11.73 -14.64
C PRO A 422 -11.12 12.30 -15.17
N MET A 423 -11.19 12.90 -16.35
CA MET A 423 -10.06 13.49 -17.04
C MET A 423 -10.29 14.99 -17.25
N ILE A 424 -9.34 15.84 -16.86
CA ILE A 424 -9.40 17.29 -17.02
C ILE A 424 -8.21 17.77 -17.85
N SER A 425 -8.43 18.05 -19.13
CA SER A 425 -7.37 18.57 -19.99
C SER A 425 -7.05 20.03 -19.68
N TYR A 426 -5.75 20.34 -19.65
CA TYR A 426 -5.24 21.69 -19.49
C TYR A 426 -4.95 22.42 -20.81
N ALA A 427 -5.06 21.76 -21.97
CA ALA A 427 -4.77 22.38 -23.27
C ALA A 427 -5.55 21.84 -24.49
N SER A 428 -6.32 20.76 -24.40
CA SER A 428 -7.01 20.19 -25.56
C SER A 428 -8.29 20.95 -25.94
N THR A 429 -8.26 21.64 -27.08
CA THR A 429 -9.31 22.57 -27.52
C THR A 429 -10.27 22.01 -28.57
N SER A 430 -9.97 20.87 -29.21
CA SER A 430 -10.76 20.31 -30.32
C SER A 430 -12.25 20.24 -29.98
N PRO A 431 -13.18 20.64 -30.88
CA PRO A 431 -14.61 20.61 -30.61
C PRO A 431 -15.15 19.20 -30.38
N ALA A 432 -14.53 18.18 -30.99
CA ALA A 432 -14.94 16.79 -30.88
C ALA A 432 -14.91 16.26 -29.43
N LEU A 433 -13.97 16.75 -28.61
CA LEU A 433 -13.87 16.43 -27.17
C LEU A 433 -15.08 16.90 -26.33
N SER A 434 -16.01 17.66 -26.91
CA SER A 434 -17.21 18.15 -26.21
C SER A 434 -18.38 17.16 -26.24
N SER A 435 -18.22 15.99 -26.86
CA SER A 435 -19.26 14.97 -26.92
C SER A 435 -19.23 14.10 -25.67
N ASP A 436 -20.20 14.26 -24.76
CA ASP A 436 -20.32 13.42 -23.55
C ASP A 436 -20.59 11.94 -23.89
N THR A 437 -21.03 11.65 -25.12
CA THR A 437 -21.26 10.28 -25.61
C THR A 437 -19.97 9.64 -26.10
N ASP A 438 -19.16 10.37 -26.87
CA ASP A 438 -17.92 9.83 -27.42
C ASP A 438 -16.74 9.96 -26.45
N HIS A 439 -16.80 10.95 -25.54
CA HIS A 439 -15.79 11.25 -24.54
C HIS A 439 -16.38 11.45 -23.12
N PRO A 440 -16.96 10.40 -22.52
CA PRO A 440 -17.53 10.48 -21.18
C PRO A 440 -16.46 10.84 -20.14
N HIS A 441 -16.87 11.56 -19.09
CA HIS A 441 -15.99 12.03 -18.01
C HIS A 441 -14.80 12.91 -18.44
N PHE A 442 -14.82 13.45 -19.67
CA PHE A 442 -13.86 14.44 -20.12
C PHE A 442 -14.30 15.85 -19.74
N TYR A 443 -13.36 16.62 -19.21
CA TYR A 443 -13.50 18.05 -18.93
C TYR A 443 -12.25 18.78 -19.40
N ARG A 444 -12.31 20.11 -19.45
CA ARG A 444 -11.15 20.95 -19.77
C ARG A 444 -11.25 22.32 -19.15
N ILE A 445 -10.10 22.92 -18.86
CA ILE A 445 -9.97 24.29 -18.35
C ILE A 445 -9.67 25.33 -19.45
N VAL A 446 -9.55 24.88 -20.70
CA VAL A 446 -9.44 25.72 -21.90
C VAL A 446 -10.74 25.71 -22.70
N PRO A 447 -11.08 26.80 -23.42
CA PRO A 447 -12.28 26.83 -24.26
C PRO A 447 -12.14 25.92 -25.49
N SER A 448 -13.28 25.60 -26.11
CA SER A 448 -13.30 24.87 -27.38
C SER A 448 -12.85 25.74 -28.56
N ASP A 449 -12.23 25.11 -29.57
CA ASP A 449 -11.99 25.74 -30.88
C ASP A 449 -13.28 26.15 -31.59
N ALA A 450 -14.44 25.63 -31.20
CA ALA A 450 -15.71 26.14 -31.71
C ALA A 450 -15.91 27.64 -31.37
N LEU A 451 -15.44 28.07 -30.20
CA LEU A 451 -15.44 29.47 -29.79
C LEU A 451 -14.23 30.23 -30.36
N GLN A 452 -13.07 29.58 -30.44
CA GLN A 452 -11.87 30.21 -30.96
C GLN A 452 -11.93 30.45 -32.46
N GLY A 453 -12.55 29.54 -33.22
CA GLY A 453 -12.80 29.69 -34.65
C GLY A 453 -13.69 30.89 -34.95
N GLN A 454 -14.68 31.17 -34.11
CA GLN A 454 -15.47 32.41 -34.20
C GLN A 454 -14.59 33.64 -33.96
N ALA A 455 -13.78 33.64 -32.89
CA ALA A 455 -12.88 34.75 -32.59
C ALA A 455 -11.83 34.97 -33.69
N ALA A 456 -11.34 33.90 -34.31
CA ALA A 456 -10.41 33.96 -35.43
C ALA A 456 -11.08 34.53 -36.68
N ALA A 457 -12.31 34.11 -37.00
CA ALA A 457 -13.08 34.69 -38.09
C ALA A 457 -13.35 36.19 -37.88
N ASP A 458 -13.72 36.61 -36.66
CA ASP A 458 -13.91 38.01 -36.29
C ASP A 458 -12.60 38.82 -36.43
N MET A 459 -11.46 38.24 -36.03
CA MET A 459 -10.12 38.83 -36.18
C MET A 459 -9.75 39.02 -37.66
N ILE A 460 -9.96 37.99 -38.48
CA ILE A 460 -9.71 38.03 -39.92
C ILE A 460 -10.60 39.10 -40.58
N ALA A 461 -11.91 39.09 -40.30
CA ALA A 461 -12.85 40.06 -40.85
C ALA A 461 -12.50 41.51 -40.44
N ALA A 462 -12.06 41.72 -39.19
CA ALA A 462 -11.65 43.04 -38.70
C ALA A 462 -10.39 43.60 -39.41
N SER A 463 -9.55 42.73 -39.99
CA SER A 463 -8.40 43.15 -40.79
C SER A 463 -8.77 43.70 -42.18
N GLY A 464 -10.00 43.44 -42.64
CA GLY A 464 -10.52 43.89 -43.93
C GLY A 464 -10.19 42.98 -45.13
N VAL A 465 -9.59 41.82 -44.89
CA VAL A 465 -9.36 40.78 -45.91
C VAL A 465 -10.62 39.94 -46.15
N SER A 466 -10.69 39.25 -47.29
CA SER A 466 -11.91 38.54 -47.71
C SER A 466 -11.67 37.26 -48.53
N ASN A 467 -10.42 36.87 -48.77
CA ASN A 467 -10.05 35.71 -49.57
C ASN A 467 -8.93 34.91 -48.90
N THR A 468 -9.25 34.32 -47.75
CA THR A 468 -8.29 33.71 -46.82
C THR A 468 -7.96 32.26 -47.20
N ALA A 469 -6.66 31.92 -47.25
CA ALA A 469 -6.21 30.55 -47.26
C ALA A 469 -6.24 29.96 -45.84
N VAL A 470 -6.80 28.76 -45.66
CA VAL A 470 -6.80 28.01 -44.41
C VAL A 470 -5.83 26.84 -44.54
N ILE A 471 -4.66 26.96 -43.94
CA ILE A 471 -3.61 25.94 -43.97
C ILE A 471 -3.56 25.28 -42.59
N HIS A 472 -3.68 23.96 -42.52
CA HIS A 472 -3.84 23.30 -41.22
C HIS A 472 -3.19 21.92 -41.15
N MET A 473 -2.78 21.52 -39.95
CA MET A 473 -2.40 20.14 -39.70
C MET A 473 -3.60 19.21 -39.90
N THR A 474 -3.32 17.99 -40.32
CA THR A 474 -4.32 16.92 -40.51
C THR A 474 -4.55 16.08 -39.24
N ASN A 475 -4.31 16.66 -38.06
CA ASN A 475 -4.62 16.06 -36.77
C ASN A 475 -5.93 16.59 -36.16
N ALA A 476 -6.33 16.04 -35.01
CA ALA A 476 -7.62 16.36 -34.37
C ALA A 476 -7.76 17.83 -33.92
N TYR A 477 -6.64 18.52 -33.67
CA TYR A 477 -6.62 19.95 -33.35
C TYR A 477 -6.70 20.80 -34.62
N GLY A 478 -5.72 20.66 -35.52
CA GLY A 478 -5.61 21.49 -36.72
C GLY A 478 -6.83 21.40 -37.64
N ALA A 479 -7.33 20.19 -37.89
CA ALA A 479 -8.51 19.98 -38.72
C ALA A 479 -9.79 20.53 -38.03
N GLY A 480 -9.97 20.26 -36.74
CA GLY A 480 -11.14 20.74 -35.98
C GLY A 480 -11.20 22.27 -35.89
N LEU A 481 -10.06 22.91 -35.68
CA LEU A 481 -9.93 24.36 -35.69
C LEU A 481 -10.15 24.94 -37.09
N ALA A 482 -9.58 24.34 -38.14
CA ALA A 482 -9.78 24.77 -39.51
C ALA A 482 -11.25 24.74 -39.91
N ASP A 483 -11.95 23.64 -39.60
CA ASP A 483 -13.38 23.50 -39.87
C ASP A 483 -14.20 24.55 -39.11
N ALA A 484 -13.85 24.82 -37.85
CA ALA A 484 -14.51 25.87 -37.06
C ALA A 484 -14.30 27.27 -37.67
N VAL A 485 -13.09 27.58 -38.15
CA VAL A 485 -12.79 28.86 -38.80
C VAL A 485 -13.52 28.98 -40.13
N VAL A 486 -13.46 27.97 -41.00
CA VAL A 486 -14.15 27.95 -42.30
C VAL A 486 -15.66 28.11 -42.13
N ALA A 487 -16.25 27.43 -41.14
CA ALA A 487 -17.68 27.55 -40.85
C ALA A 487 -18.09 28.98 -40.43
N ASN A 488 -17.23 29.70 -39.72
CA ASN A 488 -17.51 31.08 -39.26
C ASN A 488 -17.13 32.15 -40.31
N LEU A 489 -16.11 31.92 -41.13
CA LEU A 489 -15.75 32.82 -42.24
C LEU A 489 -16.79 32.79 -43.36
N GLY A 490 -17.42 31.64 -43.60
CA GLY A 490 -18.26 31.40 -44.78
C GLY A 490 -17.41 30.98 -45.98
N ALA A 491 -17.89 29.99 -46.74
CA ALA A 491 -17.15 29.40 -47.85
C ALA A 491 -16.77 30.39 -48.96
N GLU A 492 -17.52 31.49 -49.08
CA GLU A 492 -17.24 32.58 -50.03
C GLU A 492 -16.01 33.41 -49.68
N ASN A 493 -15.54 33.37 -48.43
CA ASN A 493 -14.35 34.09 -47.97
C ASN A 493 -13.12 33.17 -47.84
N VAL A 494 -13.25 31.90 -48.21
CA VAL A 494 -12.17 30.90 -48.18
C VAL A 494 -11.63 30.70 -49.59
N CYS A 495 -10.39 31.11 -49.79
CA CYS A 495 -9.66 31.00 -51.06
C CYS A 495 -9.21 29.56 -51.35
N LEU A 496 -8.67 28.92 -50.31
CA LEU A 496 -8.06 27.61 -50.34
C LEU A 496 -8.15 27.02 -48.94
N GLN A 497 -8.49 25.75 -48.82
CA GLN A 497 -8.28 24.98 -47.60
C GLN A 497 -7.32 23.84 -47.93
N ALA A 498 -6.18 23.77 -47.25
CA ALA A 498 -5.16 22.76 -47.50
C ALA A 498 -4.61 22.18 -46.20
N GLY A 499 -4.67 20.85 -46.10
CA GLY A 499 -4.09 20.09 -45.02
C GLY A 499 -2.62 19.74 -45.28
N TYR A 500 -1.84 19.60 -44.21
CA TYR A 500 -0.52 18.99 -44.24
C TYR A 500 -0.35 17.95 -43.12
N GLU A 501 0.55 16.99 -43.34
CA GLU A 501 0.88 15.96 -42.36
C GLU A 501 1.64 16.57 -41.18
N GLU A 502 1.38 16.10 -39.97
CA GLU A 502 2.02 16.61 -38.74
C GLU A 502 3.54 16.45 -38.74
N THR A 503 4.07 15.47 -39.48
CA THR A 503 5.51 15.25 -39.64
C THR A 503 6.14 16.07 -40.78
N ALA A 504 5.39 16.96 -41.43
CA ALA A 504 5.90 17.74 -42.56
C ALA A 504 6.97 18.76 -42.10
N THR A 505 8.07 18.83 -42.84
CA THR A 505 9.16 19.80 -42.62
C THR A 505 9.43 20.69 -43.82
N ASP A 506 8.65 20.54 -44.90
CA ASP A 506 8.74 21.33 -46.13
C ASP A 506 7.34 21.79 -46.53
N PHE A 507 7.16 23.11 -46.59
CA PHE A 507 5.89 23.76 -46.86
C PHE A 507 5.89 24.51 -48.19
N GLN A 508 6.93 24.35 -49.02
CA GLN A 508 7.08 25.11 -50.26
C GLN A 508 5.87 24.92 -51.20
N ALA A 509 5.39 23.67 -51.35
CA ALA A 509 4.24 23.36 -52.19
C ALA A 509 2.94 23.95 -51.63
N ALA A 510 2.73 23.87 -50.31
CA ALA A 510 1.55 24.44 -49.66
C ALA A 510 1.51 25.97 -49.84
N VAL A 511 2.62 26.65 -49.58
CA VAL A 511 2.73 28.10 -49.77
C VAL A 511 2.60 28.49 -51.25
N GLN A 512 3.19 27.73 -52.18
CA GLN A 512 3.03 28.00 -53.61
C GLN A 512 1.56 27.92 -54.04
N SER A 513 0.80 26.98 -53.48
CA SER A 513 -0.64 26.88 -53.77
C SER A 513 -1.44 28.09 -53.27
N VAL A 514 -1.05 28.70 -52.14
CA VAL A 514 -1.63 29.96 -51.64
C VAL A 514 -1.36 31.11 -52.62
N ILE A 515 -0.13 31.20 -53.13
CA ILE A 515 0.27 32.22 -54.12
C ILE A 515 -0.50 32.01 -55.43
N ASP A 516 -0.53 30.79 -55.94
CA ASP A 516 -1.16 30.44 -57.23
C ASP A 516 -2.68 30.65 -57.19
N ALA A 517 -3.31 30.41 -56.04
CA ALA A 517 -4.73 30.68 -55.81
C ALA A 517 -5.05 32.18 -55.67
N GLY A 518 -4.04 33.04 -55.47
CA GLY A 518 -4.23 34.48 -55.33
C GLY A 518 -4.93 34.87 -54.03
N CYS A 519 -4.69 34.13 -52.94
CA CYS A 519 -5.29 34.42 -51.65
C CYS A 519 -4.76 35.76 -51.08
N ASP A 520 -5.63 36.52 -50.43
CA ASP A 520 -5.29 37.85 -49.90
C ASP A 520 -4.81 37.82 -48.43
N SER A 521 -4.93 36.66 -47.79
CA SER A 521 -4.59 36.41 -46.39
C SER A 521 -4.42 34.90 -46.13
N ALA A 522 -3.81 34.53 -45.01
CA ALA A 522 -3.67 33.14 -44.59
C ALA A 522 -4.02 32.96 -43.10
N PHE A 523 -4.78 31.92 -42.76
CA PHE A 523 -4.98 31.42 -41.40
C PHE A 523 -4.26 30.08 -41.23
N LEU A 524 -3.50 29.94 -40.15
CA LEU A 524 -2.72 28.75 -39.83
C LEU A 524 -3.34 28.01 -38.65
N GLY A 525 -3.82 26.79 -38.89
CA GLY A 525 -4.18 25.80 -37.85
C GLY A 525 -2.97 24.92 -37.54
N SER A 526 -1.94 25.51 -36.95
CA SER A 526 -0.61 24.92 -36.74
C SER A 526 -0.17 24.96 -35.28
N TYR A 527 0.92 24.26 -34.95
CA TYR A 527 1.72 24.54 -33.77
C TYR A 527 2.80 25.58 -34.10
N SER A 528 3.68 25.88 -33.13
CA SER A 528 4.66 26.97 -33.24
C SER A 528 5.79 26.63 -34.22
N VAL A 529 6.30 25.40 -34.19
CA VAL A 529 7.43 24.94 -35.00
C VAL A 529 7.10 24.89 -36.49
N ASP A 530 6.01 24.22 -36.85
CA ASP A 530 5.49 24.13 -38.21
C ASP A 530 4.93 25.47 -38.70
N GLY A 531 4.23 26.20 -37.84
CA GLY A 531 3.76 27.55 -38.14
C GLY A 531 4.90 28.51 -38.48
N ALA A 532 6.03 28.46 -37.75
CA ALA A 532 7.21 29.26 -38.04
C ALA A 532 7.79 28.93 -39.42
N MET A 533 7.95 27.64 -39.74
CA MET A 533 8.41 27.19 -41.07
C MET A 533 7.48 27.64 -42.20
N ILE A 534 6.16 27.61 -42.00
CA ILE A 534 5.18 28.08 -42.99
C ILE A 534 5.35 29.59 -43.21
N VAL A 535 5.40 30.38 -42.15
CA VAL A 535 5.54 31.85 -42.23
C VAL A 535 6.87 32.26 -42.89
N GLU A 536 7.96 31.57 -42.59
CA GLU A 536 9.26 31.81 -43.24
C GLU A 536 9.25 31.41 -44.72
N THR A 537 8.59 30.31 -45.06
CA THR A 537 8.41 29.88 -46.45
C THR A 537 7.58 30.90 -47.23
N MET A 538 6.51 31.45 -46.62
CA MET A 538 5.74 32.55 -47.18
C MET A 538 6.61 33.77 -47.46
N ALA A 539 7.44 34.19 -46.50
CA ALA A 539 8.35 35.30 -46.68
C ALA A 539 9.40 35.03 -47.79
N GLY A 540 9.95 33.82 -47.84
CA GLY A 540 10.97 33.41 -48.82
C GLY A 540 10.44 33.32 -50.25
N LEU A 541 9.18 32.91 -50.43
CA LEU A 541 8.50 32.87 -51.73
C LEU A 541 7.85 34.21 -52.13
N GLY A 542 7.90 35.22 -51.26
CA GLY A 542 7.36 36.56 -51.54
C GLY A 542 5.85 36.70 -51.31
N ALA A 543 5.23 35.81 -50.54
CA ALA A 543 3.83 35.91 -50.12
C ALA A 543 3.68 36.91 -48.96
N THR A 544 3.64 38.21 -49.28
CA THR A 544 3.47 39.30 -48.29
C THR A 544 1.98 39.61 -48.05
N ILE A 545 1.26 38.65 -47.46
CA ILE A 545 -0.16 38.78 -47.11
C ILE A 545 -0.35 38.76 -45.59
N PRO A 546 -1.43 39.35 -45.03
CA PRO A 546 -1.75 39.21 -43.62
C PRO A 546 -1.89 37.73 -43.22
N THR A 547 -1.18 37.34 -42.17
CA THR A 547 -1.20 35.98 -41.63
C THR A 547 -1.79 35.98 -40.24
N PHE A 548 -2.65 35.00 -40.00
CA PHE A 548 -3.40 34.79 -38.77
C PHE A 548 -3.14 33.37 -38.26
N SER A 549 -3.23 33.17 -36.95
CA SER A 549 -3.13 31.83 -36.34
C SER A 549 -3.94 31.77 -35.05
N ALA A 550 -3.83 30.65 -34.34
CA ALA A 550 -4.49 30.36 -33.08
C ALA A 550 -3.49 30.18 -31.94
N ASP A 551 -3.94 29.52 -30.88
CA ASP A 551 -3.25 29.35 -29.61
C ASP A 551 -1.99 28.49 -29.76
N GLY A 552 -1.96 27.55 -30.72
CA GLY A 552 -0.77 26.76 -31.05
C GLY A 552 0.44 27.59 -31.49
N MET A 553 0.26 28.84 -31.94
CA MET A 553 1.35 29.77 -32.24
C MET A 553 1.42 30.96 -31.27
N ALA A 554 0.62 30.95 -30.20
CA ALA A 554 0.51 32.11 -29.31
C ALA A 554 1.54 32.06 -28.17
N GLY A 555 2.39 33.07 -28.08
CA GLY A 555 3.32 33.26 -26.97
C GLY A 555 4.68 33.73 -27.42
N GLU A 556 5.44 34.36 -26.52
CA GLU A 556 6.77 34.91 -26.85
C GLU A 556 7.78 33.79 -27.18
N ALA A 557 7.66 32.64 -26.53
CA ALA A 557 8.51 31.47 -26.78
C ALA A 557 8.40 30.95 -28.23
N SER A 558 7.27 31.17 -28.92
CA SER A 558 7.13 30.77 -30.33
C SER A 558 8.12 31.48 -31.26
N LEU A 559 8.66 32.64 -30.86
CA LEU A 559 9.67 33.36 -31.64
C LEU A 559 11.01 32.62 -31.69
N GLU A 560 11.25 31.70 -30.77
CA GLU A 560 12.46 30.88 -30.73
C GLU A 560 12.48 29.80 -31.83
N ASP A 561 11.30 29.45 -32.37
CA ASP A 561 11.15 28.47 -33.45
C ASP A 561 11.49 29.04 -34.84
N TYR A 562 11.59 30.38 -34.96
CA TYR A 562 11.92 31.06 -36.21
C TYR A 562 13.45 31.13 -36.41
N SER A 563 13.93 30.76 -37.60
CA SER A 563 15.30 31.05 -38.04
C SER A 563 15.53 32.55 -38.30
N ALA A 564 14.47 33.27 -38.66
CA ALA A 564 14.42 34.71 -38.89
C ALA A 564 13.16 35.31 -38.22
N PRO A 565 13.19 35.62 -36.91
CA PRO A 565 12.02 36.06 -36.14
C PRO A 565 11.28 37.30 -36.70
N ALA A 566 11.95 38.11 -37.52
CA ALA A 566 11.31 39.23 -38.21
C ALA A 566 10.19 38.79 -39.19
N ALA A 567 10.15 37.51 -39.59
CA ALA A 567 9.06 36.95 -40.40
C ALA A 567 7.73 36.91 -39.64
N ALA A 568 7.74 36.87 -38.30
CA ALA A 568 6.53 36.90 -37.47
C ALA A 568 5.92 38.31 -37.32
N ASN A 569 6.57 39.35 -37.85
CA ASN A 569 6.04 40.71 -37.75
C ASN A 569 4.64 40.80 -38.37
N GLN A 570 3.68 41.35 -37.61
CA GLN A 570 2.26 41.47 -37.98
C GLN A 570 1.46 40.15 -37.98
N LEU A 571 2.06 39.02 -37.57
CA LEU A 571 1.28 37.81 -37.30
C LEU A 571 0.28 38.10 -36.17
N GLN A 572 -0.99 37.81 -36.42
CA GLN A 572 -2.05 37.96 -35.43
C GLN A 572 -2.52 36.58 -34.96
N VAL A 573 -2.63 36.40 -33.65
CA VAL A 573 -3.01 35.10 -33.06
C VAL A 573 -4.19 35.26 -32.12
N THR A 574 -5.06 34.26 -32.10
CA THR A 574 -6.06 34.10 -31.04
C THR A 574 -5.48 33.27 -29.90
N LYS A 575 -5.84 33.59 -28.65
CA LYS A 575 -5.51 32.76 -27.50
C LYS A 575 -6.54 32.95 -26.39
N PRO A 576 -6.78 31.94 -25.54
CA PRO A 576 -7.60 32.12 -24.35
C PRO A 576 -7.07 33.28 -23.49
N ARG A 577 -8.00 34.12 -23.02
CA ARG A 577 -7.65 35.18 -22.08
C ARG A 577 -7.21 34.53 -20.77
N ALA A 578 -6.07 34.96 -20.22
CA ALA A 578 -5.73 34.62 -18.85
C ALA A 578 -6.85 35.11 -17.92
N ALA A 579 -7.28 34.29 -16.96
CA ALA A 579 -8.19 34.74 -15.94
C ALA A 579 -7.60 36.01 -15.28
N ALA A 580 -8.38 37.10 -15.19
CA ALA A 580 -7.96 38.24 -14.39
C ALA A 580 -7.70 37.72 -12.97
N ALA A 581 -6.51 37.97 -12.40
CA ALA A 581 -6.08 37.48 -11.09
C ALA A 581 -7.21 37.66 -10.05
N GLY A 582 -8.01 36.61 -9.91
CA GLY A 582 -9.33 36.67 -9.33
C GLY A 582 -9.24 36.13 -7.93
N GLY A 583 -8.68 36.94 -7.02
CA GLY A 583 -8.79 36.73 -5.59
C GLY A 583 -10.25 36.86 -5.13
N ARG A 584 -11.12 35.95 -5.56
CA ARG A 584 -12.45 35.79 -5.00
C ARG A 584 -12.41 34.49 -4.20
N ARG A 585 -12.07 34.63 -2.91
CA ARG A 585 -12.15 33.57 -1.91
C ARG A 585 -13.43 32.76 -2.14
N LEU A 586 -13.28 31.48 -2.47
CA LEU A 586 -14.32 30.46 -2.27
C LEU A 586 -14.60 30.38 -0.76
N ARG A 587 -15.40 31.32 -0.25
CA ARG A 587 -16.06 31.17 1.05
C ARG A 587 -17.55 31.03 0.77
N SER A 588 -18.12 29.96 1.33
CA SER A 588 -19.53 29.59 1.38
C SER A 588 -20.13 28.98 0.11
N SER A 589 -20.11 27.65 0.02
CA SER A 589 -21.33 26.88 -0.33
C SER A 589 -21.29 25.39 0.02
N LEU A 590 -20.21 24.83 0.60
CA LEU A 590 -20.24 23.51 1.23
C LEU A 590 -20.68 23.62 2.70
N ARG A 591 -21.96 23.95 2.89
CA ARG A 591 -22.76 23.53 4.05
C ARG A 591 -24.19 23.34 3.55
N ARG A 592 -24.48 22.13 3.10
CA ARG A 592 -25.76 21.45 3.28
C ARG A 592 -25.57 19.96 3.06
#